data_AF-A0A419FF99-F1
#
_entry.id   AF-A0A419FF99-F1
#
_cell.length_a   1.000
_cell.length_b   1.000
_cell.length_c   1.000
_cell.angle_alpha   90.00
_cell.angle_beta   90.00
_cell.angle_gamma   90.00
#
_symmetry.space_group_name_H-M   'P 1'
#
loop_
_entity.id
_entity.type
_entity.pdbx_description
1 polymer ?
#
loop_
_entity_poly.entity_id
_entity_poly.type
_entity_poly.pdbx_seq_one_letter_code
_entity_poly.pdbx_strand_id
1 'polypeptide(L)'
;MMMMLDSVIELDERLLAFAADVYDLTASLEAVQTSRALGSHLRKAAIHTIIQWNGAGGAEEDGVSRSALQEALRHLEESLYWLRLVQKSAFPPELVQRAGDLAQEAEALAALSRESLRDGLI
;
A
#
# COMPACT_ATOMS: atom_id res chain seq x y z
N MET A 1 19.92 14.38 -14.25
CA MET A 1 19.64 13.88 -12.89
C MET A 1 18.54 14.72 -12.22
N MET A 2 17.46 15.06 -12.95
CA MET A 2 16.33 15.87 -12.44
C MET A 2 14.98 15.16 -12.64
N MET A 3 14.89 14.22 -13.59
CA MET A 3 13.70 13.37 -13.81
C MET A 3 13.48 12.26 -12.75
N MET A 4 14.41 12.02 -11.83
CA MET A 4 14.35 10.86 -10.90
C MET A 4 13.80 11.19 -9.51
N LEU A 5 13.79 12.47 -9.11
CA LEU A 5 13.15 12.93 -7.88
C LEU A 5 11.63 12.99 -8.04
N ASP A 6 11.17 13.38 -9.22
CA ASP A 6 9.73 13.49 -9.54
C ASP A 6 9.02 12.13 -9.40
N SER A 7 9.66 11.03 -9.82
CA SER A 7 9.07 9.68 -9.73
C SER A 7 9.00 9.13 -8.30
N VAL A 8 9.93 9.50 -7.42
CA VAL A 8 9.94 9.07 -6.01
C VAL A 8 8.91 9.86 -5.21
N ILE A 9 8.80 11.17 -5.44
CA ILE A 9 7.78 12.02 -4.84
C ILE A 9 6.38 11.59 -5.31
N GLU A 10 6.23 11.28 -6.60
CA GLU A 10 4.97 10.76 -7.14
C GLU A 10 4.59 9.41 -6.50
N LEU A 11 5.55 8.51 -6.28
CA LEU A 11 5.30 7.22 -5.65
C LEU A 11 4.94 7.37 -4.15
N ASP A 12 5.60 8.28 -3.43
CA ASP A 12 5.29 8.59 -2.03
C ASP A 12 3.85 9.12 -1.87
N GLU A 13 3.47 10.12 -2.67
CA GLU A 13 2.11 10.68 -2.68
C GLU A 13 1.07 9.62 -3.04
N ARG A 14 1.36 8.74 -3.99
CA ARG A 14 0.44 7.64 -4.35
C ARG A 14 0.32 6.58 -3.26
N LEU A 15 1.40 6.24 -2.56
CA LEU A 15 1.35 5.33 -1.41
C LEU A 15 0.51 5.94 -0.27
N LEU A 16 0.65 7.25 -0.05
CA LEU A 16 -0.15 7.98 0.93
C LEU A 16 -1.63 8.00 0.57
N ALA A 17 -1.96 8.35 -0.68
CA ALA A 17 -3.33 8.32 -1.20
C ALA A 17 -3.95 6.92 -1.08
N PHE A 18 -3.20 5.88 -1.46
CA PHE A 18 -3.63 4.49 -1.31
C PHE A 18 -3.98 4.14 0.14
N ALA A 19 -3.14 4.50 1.11
CA ALA A 19 -3.44 4.19 2.51
C ALA A 19 -4.64 4.98 3.05
N ALA A 20 -4.84 6.23 2.60
CA ALA A 20 -6.02 7.01 2.94
C ALA A 20 -7.30 6.36 2.40
N ASP A 21 -7.30 5.93 1.14
CA ASP A 21 -8.46 5.26 0.54
C ASP A 21 -8.74 3.89 1.21
N VAL A 22 -7.70 3.16 1.58
CA VAL A 22 -7.83 1.93 2.39
C VAL A 22 -8.43 2.24 3.77
N TYR A 23 -8.01 3.33 4.41
CA TYR A 23 -8.58 3.74 5.70
C TYR A 23 -10.10 3.98 5.58
N ASP A 24 -10.54 4.66 4.52
CA ASP A 24 -11.95 4.94 4.27
C ASP A 24 -12.75 3.68 3.90
N LEU A 25 -12.16 2.76 3.12
CA LEU A 25 -12.77 1.45 2.85
C LEU A 25 -12.96 0.66 4.15
N THR A 26 -11.92 0.60 4.99
CA THR A 26 -11.95 -0.18 6.23
C THR A 26 -12.91 0.37 7.27
N ALA A 27 -13.13 1.69 7.30
CA ALA A 27 -14.20 2.29 8.10
C ALA A 27 -15.59 1.76 7.69
N SER A 28 -15.81 1.56 6.39
CA SER A 28 -17.06 1.00 5.85
C SER A 28 -17.18 -0.51 6.12
N LEU A 29 -16.06 -1.25 6.07
CA LEU A 29 -16.02 -2.68 6.39
C LEU A 29 -16.25 -2.96 7.88
N GLU A 30 -15.80 -2.09 8.78
CA GLU A 30 -15.97 -2.29 10.22
C GLU A 30 -17.38 -2.06 10.74
N ALA A 31 -18.24 -1.40 9.95
CA ALA A 31 -19.68 -1.34 10.19
C ALA A 31 -20.33 -2.73 10.10
N VAL A 32 -19.71 -3.67 9.39
CA VAL A 32 -20.13 -5.07 9.31
C VAL A 32 -19.30 -5.88 10.34
N GLN A 33 -19.98 -6.43 11.36
CA GLN A 33 -19.31 -7.02 12.53
C GLN A 33 -18.37 -8.18 12.19
N THR A 34 -18.72 -9.00 11.20
CA THR A 34 -17.94 -10.15 10.74
C THR A 34 -16.67 -9.78 9.99
N SER A 35 -16.53 -8.53 9.53
CA SER A 35 -15.40 -8.04 8.74
C SER A 35 -14.47 -7.10 9.49
N ARG A 36 -14.71 -6.86 10.79
CA ARG A 36 -13.86 -6.00 11.60
C ARG A 36 -12.41 -6.45 11.66
N ALA A 37 -12.17 -7.76 11.80
CA ALA A 37 -10.81 -8.31 11.80
C ALA A 37 -10.12 -8.08 10.45
N LEU A 38 -10.81 -8.32 9.34
CA LEU A 38 -10.30 -8.06 8.00
C LEU A 38 -9.96 -6.59 7.82
N GLY A 39 -10.88 -5.68 8.17
CA GLY A 39 -10.67 -4.24 8.08
C GLY A 39 -9.45 -3.79 8.90
N SER A 40 -9.29 -4.34 10.11
CA SER A 40 -8.13 -4.05 10.97
C SER A 40 -6.81 -4.52 10.34
N HIS A 41 -6.76 -5.73 9.77
CA HIS A 41 -5.56 -6.25 9.12
C HIS A 41 -5.18 -5.46 7.88
N LEU A 42 -6.15 -5.19 7.00
CA LEU A 42 -5.94 -4.40 5.79
C LEU A 42 -5.43 -2.99 6.13
N ARG A 43 -6.05 -2.31 7.10
CA ARG A 43 -5.62 -0.97 7.52
C ARG A 43 -4.19 -0.96 8.06
N LYS A 44 -3.85 -1.94 8.91
CA LYS A 44 -2.49 -2.06 9.48
C LYS A 44 -1.46 -2.29 8.38
N ALA A 45 -1.75 -3.17 7.43
CA ALA A 45 -0.86 -3.42 6.30
C ALA A 45 -0.60 -2.13 5.50
N ALA A 46 -1.65 -1.38 5.13
CA ALA A 46 -1.49 -0.13 4.39
C ALA A 46 -0.71 0.95 5.16
N ILE A 47 -0.96 1.11 6.47
CA ILE A 47 -0.20 2.04 7.32
C ILE A 47 1.26 1.63 7.41
N HIS A 48 1.54 0.33 7.62
CA HIS A 48 2.90 -0.16 7.71
C HIS A 48 3.66 -0.01 6.38
N THR A 49 3.01 -0.12 5.23
CA THR A 49 3.63 0.19 3.94
C THR A 49 4.25 1.59 3.94
N ILE A 50 3.52 2.61 4.37
CA ILE A 50 4.02 3.99 4.42
C ILE A 50 5.13 4.15 5.46
N ILE A 51 4.96 3.59 6.66
CA ILE A 51 5.99 3.69 7.71
C ILE A 51 7.33 3.14 7.21
N GLN A 52 7.29 1.99 6.54
CA GLN A 52 8.49 1.36 6.00
C GLN A 52 9.04 2.10 4.77
N TRP A 53 8.17 2.63 3.92
CA TRP A 53 8.57 3.47 2.78
C TRP A 53 9.31 4.74 3.23
N ASN A 54 8.71 5.50 4.15
CA ASN A 54 9.32 6.72 4.68
C ASN A 54 10.59 6.40 5.48
N GLY A 55 10.58 5.28 6.23
CA GLY A 55 11.77 4.77 6.91
C GLY A 55 12.89 4.40 5.95
N ALA A 56 12.59 4.05 4.70
CA ALA A 56 13.60 3.82 3.68
C ALA A 56 14.29 5.11 3.22
N GLY A 57 13.55 6.22 3.13
CA GLY A 57 14.08 7.54 2.73
C GLY A 57 14.74 8.33 3.85
N GLY A 58 14.43 8.04 5.12
CA GLY A 58 14.92 8.76 6.30
C GLY A 58 16.25 8.28 6.89
N ALA A 59 16.97 7.37 6.24
CA ALA A 59 18.30 6.94 6.68
C ALA A 59 19.36 7.98 6.28
N GLU A 60 19.41 9.08 7.04
CA GLU A 60 20.21 10.28 6.76
C GLU A 60 21.74 10.09 6.74
N GLU A 61 22.29 8.88 6.98
CA GLU A 61 23.75 8.65 6.96
C GLU A 61 24.25 7.61 5.93
N ASP A 62 23.42 6.72 5.39
CA ASP A 62 23.88 5.59 4.53
C ASP A 62 23.13 5.41 3.19
N GLY A 63 22.22 6.32 2.83
CA GLY A 63 21.34 6.15 1.68
C GLY A 63 20.14 5.26 2.00
N VAL A 64 19.42 4.84 0.98
CA VAL A 64 18.09 4.23 1.14
C VAL A 64 18.19 2.84 1.75
N SER A 65 17.36 2.59 2.75
CA SER A 65 17.28 1.27 3.37
C SER A 65 16.53 0.28 2.47
N ARG A 66 17.29 -0.55 1.75
CA ARG A 66 16.74 -1.65 0.93
C ARG A 66 15.86 -2.60 1.74
N SER A 67 16.20 -2.85 3.00
CA SER A 67 15.40 -3.73 3.87
C SER A 67 14.06 -3.09 4.24
N ALA A 68 14.02 -1.78 4.47
CA ALA A 68 12.77 -1.05 4.71
C ALA A 68 11.88 -1.04 3.46
N LEU A 69 12.45 -0.87 2.26
CA LEU A 69 11.70 -0.99 1.00
C LEU A 69 11.14 -2.40 0.76
N GLN A 70 11.91 -3.44 1.07
CA GLN A 70 11.43 -4.83 0.99
C GLN A 70 10.26 -5.07 1.96
N GLU A 71 10.32 -4.50 3.15
CA GLU A 71 9.25 -4.59 4.13
C GLU A 71 8.00 -3.80 3.72
N ALA A 72 8.18 -2.60 3.13
CA ALA A 72 7.11 -1.83 2.54
C ALA A 72 6.38 -2.61 1.44
N LEU A 73 7.14 -3.26 0.54
CA LEU A 73 6.60 -4.11 -0.51
C LEU A 73 5.83 -5.31 0.08
N ARG A 74 6.36 -5.97 1.11
CA ARG A 74 5.67 -7.08 1.79
C ARG A 74 4.31 -6.65 2.33
N HIS A 75 4.24 -5.47 2.95
CA HIS A 75 2.98 -4.92 3.47
C HIS A 75 1.99 -4.49 2.37
N LEU A 76 2.50 -4.06 1.22
CA LEU A 76 1.68 -3.74 0.07
C LEU A 76 1.07 -5.00 -0.56
N GLU A 77 1.85 -6.08 -0.67
CA GLU A 77 1.37 -7.40 -1.09
C GLU A 77 0.36 -7.99 -0.10
N GLU A 78 0.55 -7.79 1.20
CA GLU A 78 -0.42 -8.14 2.23
C GLU A 78 -1.73 -7.36 2.06
N SER A 79 -1.66 -6.05 1.79
CA SER A 79 -2.84 -5.22 1.50
C SER A 79 -3.59 -5.74 0.28
N LEU A 80 -2.89 -6.09 -0.80
CA LEU A 80 -3.45 -6.69 -2.01
C LEU A 80 -4.19 -8.01 -1.71
N TYR A 81 -3.61 -8.88 -0.87
CA TYR A 81 -4.26 -10.11 -0.45
C TYR A 81 -5.61 -9.84 0.23
N TRP A 82 -5.63 -8.91 1.18
CA TRP A 82 -6.87 -8.56 1.90
C TRP A 82 -7.91 -7.92 0.99
N LEU A 83 -7.52 -7.06 0.06
CA LEU A 83 -8.42 -6.45 -0.92
C LEU A 83 -9.06 -7.50 -1.84
N ARG A 84 -8.26 -8.46 -2.33
CA ARG A 84 -8.78 -9.60 -3.12
C ARG A 84 -9.74 -10.46 -2.30
N LEU A 85 -9.51 -10.63 -1.00
CA LEU A 85 -10.43 -11.35 -0.13
C LEU A 85 -11.77 -10.62 0.01
N VAL A 86 -11.76 -9.28 0.11
CA VAL A 86 -12.99 -8.45 0.07
C VAL A 86 -13.74 -8.69 -1.24
N GLN A 87 -13.05 -8.70 -2.39
CA GLN A 87 -13.69 -8.93 -3.69
C GLN A 87 -14.33 -10.31 -3.84
N LYS A 88 -13.85 -11.33 -3.11
CA LYS A 88 -14.40 -12.69 -3.13
C LYS A 88 -15.45 -12.93 -2.05
N SER A 89 -15.69 -11.96 -1.18
CA SER A 89 -16.65 -12.05 -0.09
C SER A 89 -18.02 -11.50 -0.48
N ALA A 90 -19.05 -11.83 0.30
CA ALA A 90 -20.43 -11.37 0.07
C ALA A 90 -20.67 -9.94 0.60
N PHE A 91 -19.76 -8.99 0.29
CA PHE A 91 -19.95 -7.58 0.63
C PHE A 91 -20.85 -6.88 -0.40
N PRO A 92 -21.43 -5.72 -0.02
CA PRO A 92 -22.14 -4.86 -0.97
C PRO A 92 -21.30 -4.58 -2.24
N PRO A 93 -21.93 -4.54 -3.43
CA PRO A 93 -21.23 -4.33 -4.70
C PRO A 93 -20.34 -3.08 -4.71
N GLU A 94 -20.74 -2.00 -4.04
CA GLU A 94 -19.92 -0.78 -3.95
C GLU A 94 -18.59 -1.01 -3.21
N LEU A 95 -18.58 -1.83 -2.16
CA LEU A 95 -17.35 -2.15 -1.42
C LEU A 95 -16.47 -3.11 -2.21
N VAL A 96 -17.08 -4.06 -2.92
CA VAL A 96 -16.37 -4.97 -3.81
C VAL A 96 -15.69 -4.22 -4.95
N GLN A 97 -16.37 -3.25 -5.56
CA GLN A 97 -15.80 -2.41 -6.62
C GLN A 97 -14.63 -1.57 -6.07
N ARG A 98 -14.84 -0.83 -4.97
CA ARG A 98 -13.77 -0.04 -4.34
C ARG A 98 -12.56 -0.88 -3.96
N ALA A 99 -12.78 -2.08 -3.42
CA ALA A 99 -11.68 -3.00 -3.11
C ALA A 99 -10.95 -3.47 -4.37
N GLY A 100 -11.66 -3.60 -5.50
CA GLY A 100 -11.05 -3.92 -6.79
C GLY A 100 -10.21 -2.80 -7.37
N ASP A 101 -10.68 -1.56 -7.28
CA ASP A 101 -9.93 -0.39 -7.72
C ASP A 101 -8.64 -0.25 -6.88
N LEU A 102 -8.75 -0.42 -5.56
CA LEU A 102 -7.59 -0.41 -4.67
C LEU A 102 -6.64 -1.60 -4.88
N ALA A 103 -7.16 -2.77 -5.27
CA ALA A 103 -6.31 -3.91 -5.60
C ALA A 103 -5.47 -3.63 -6.84
N GLN A 104 -6.04 -2.97 -7.87
CA GLN A 104 -5.30 -2.55 -9.05
C GLN A 104 -4.21 -1.53 -8.70
N GLU A 105 -4.53 -0.56 -7.84
CA GLU A 105 -3.54 0.43 -7.38
C GLU A 105 -2.42 -0.24 -6.56
N ALA A 106 -2.75 -1.15 -5.64
CA ALA A 106 -1.75 -1.91 -4.89
C ALA A 106 -0.81 -2.73 -5.79
N GLU A 107 -1.34 -3.33 -6.87
CA GLU A 107 -0.54 -4.03 -7.88
C GLU A 107 0.39 -3.08 -8.63
N ALA A 108 -0.11 -1.92 -9.06
CA ALA A 108 0.69 -0.91 -9.75
C ALA A 108 1.81 -0.36 -8.85
N LEU A 109 1.49 -0.01 -7.62
CA LEU A 109 2.45 0.44 -6.61
C LEU A 109 3.51 -0.64 -6.33
N ALA A 110 3.10 -1.92 -6.22
CA ALA A 110 4.05 -3.00 -5.99
C ALA A 110 4.98 -3.23 -7.19
N ALA A 111 4.49 -3.02 -8.42
CA ALA A 111 5.34 -3.07 -9.61
C ALA A 111 6.39 -1.94 -9.60
N LEU A 112 5.95 -0.71 -9.32
CA LEU A 112 6.83 0.46 -9.25
C LEU A 112 7.87 0.35 -8.13
N SER A 113 7.48 -0.11 -6.94
CA SER A 113 8.40 -0.33 -5.83
C SER A 113 9.42 -1.43 -6.12
N ARG A 114 9.04 -2.49 -6.85
CA ARG A 114 9.99 -3.54 -7.29
C ARG A 114 10.97 -3.04 -8.33
N GLU A 115 10.50 -2.26 -9.29
CA GLU A 115 11.36 -1.63 -10.30
C GLU A 115 12.39 -0.71 -9.63
N SER A 116 11.92 0.12 -8.71
CA SER A 116 12.75 1.01 -7.91
C SER A 116 13.84 0.27 -7.11
N LEU A 117 13.46 -0.86 -6.47
CA LEU A 117 14.38 -1.76 -5.76
C LEU A 117 15.41 -2.44 -6.68
N ARG A 118 15.05 -2.73 -7.94
CA ARG A 118 15.92 -3.41 -8.90
C ARG A 118 16.99 -2.46 -9.44
N ASP A 119 16.58 -1.24 -9.75
CA ASP A 119 17.41 -0.29 -10.47
C ASP A 119 18.31 0.54 -9.51
N GLY A 120 18.19 0.32 -8.19
CA GLY A 120 18.94 1.07 -7.18
C GLY A 120 18.62 2.58 -7.24
N LEU A 121 17.41 2.90 -7.71
CA LEU A 121 16.91 4.27 -7.90
C LEU A 121 16.44 4.89 -6.58
N ILE A 122 16.34 4.06 -5.55
CA ILE A 122 16.16 4.39 -4.14
C ILE A 122 17.31 3.61 -3.48
#